data_AF-A0A9X9Q714-F1
#
_entry.id   AF-A0A9X9Q714-F1
#
_cell.length_a   1.000
_cell.length_b   1.000
_cell.length_c   1.000
_cell.angle_alpha   90.00
_cell.angle_beta   90.00
_cell.angle_gamma   90.00
#
_symmetry.space_group_name_H-M   'P 1'
#
loop_
_entity.id
_entity.type
_entity.pdbx_description
1 polymer ?
#
loop_
_entity_poly.entity_id
_entity_poly.type
_entity_poly.pdbx_seq_one_letter_code
_entity_poly.pdbx_strand_id
1 'polypeptide(L)'
;ALSHSDVTISTCHTSAKVGTRLVFDHNGKIVQKTRHPRPRGTTVSVQQLFHTLPVRHKEFQRNIKKEYAKMVQVLHAYCIISAGIRVSCSNQVGQGRRQPVVCTGGSCSIKENIASVFGQKQLQSLIPFVQLPPSDSVCEEFGLSQADALRTLFHISGFISYCAHGVGRSSTDRQFFFINGRPCDPAKVSRLVNEVYHMYNRHQYPFVVLNISVDSGKFH
;
A
#
# COMPACT_ATOMS: atom_id res chain seq x y z
N ALA A 1 3.41 -26.91 -7.25
CA ALA A 1 1.94 -26.92 -7.42
C ALA A 1 1.43 -25.60 -6.91
N LEU A 2 0.90 -24.66 -7.72
CA LEU A 2 0.66 -23.33 -7.14
C LEU A 2 -0.36 -22.41 -7.82
N SER A 3 -0.97 -22.75 -8.96
CA SER A 3 -2.08 -21.90 -9.44
C SER A 3 -3.41 -22.42 -8.86
N HIS A 4 -3.87 -21.82 -7.75
CA HIS A 4 -5.22 -22.06 -7.20
C HIS A 4 -6.31 -21.31 -7.98
N SER A 5 -6.06 -21.05 -9.26
CA SER A 5 -6.80 -20.15 -10.12
C SER A 5 -6.40 -20.41 -11.56
N ASP A 6 -7.26 -20.05 -12.50
CA ASP A 6 -6.91 -20.09 -13.92
C ASP A 6 -6.15 -18.83 -14.28
N VAL A 7 -4.91 -18.99 -14.73
CA VAL A 7 -4.01 -17.87 -15.00
C VAL A 7 -3.79 -17.75 -16.51
N THR A 8 -4.08 -16.57 -17.03
CA THR A 8 -3.72 -16.16 -18.39
C THR A 8 -2.79 -14.96 -18.33
N ILE A 9 -1.68 -15.00 -19.05
CA ILE A 9 -0.74 -13.88 -19.16
C ILE A 9 -0.67 -13.47 -20.62
N SER A 10 -0.84 -12.18 -20.90
CA SER A 10 -0.45 -11.61 -22.18
C SER A 10 0.68 -10.62 -21.96
N THR A 11 1.71 -10.66 -22.81
CA THR A 11 2.89 -9.81 -22.64
C THR A 11 3.52 -9.43 -23.99
N CYS A 12 4.15 -8.27 -24.05
CA CYS A 12 4.94 -7.81 -25.18
C CYS A 12 6.20 -7.08 -24.66
N HIS A 13 7.37 -7.66 -24.91
CA HIS A 13 8.66 -7.05 -24.61
C HIS A 13 9.08 -6.06 -25.70
N THR A 14 9.93 -5.08 -25.38
CA THR A 14 10.38 -4.04 -26.32
C THR A 14 11.06 -4.61 -27.58
N SER A 15 11.75 -5.74 -27.45
CA SER A 15 12.41 -6.42 -28.58
C SER A 15 11.48 -7.33 -29.40
N ALA A 16 10.25 -7.58 -28.93
CA ALA A 16 9.34 -8.51 -29.59
C ALA A 16 8.51 -7.78 -30.66
N LYS A 17 8.44 -8.34 -31.88
CA LYS A 17 7.62 -7.78 -32.98
C LYS A 17 6.11 -7.89 -32.72
N VAL A 18 5.68 -8.95 -32.02
CA VAL A 18 4.28 -9.24 -31.70
C VAL A 18 4.21 -9.79 -30.27
N GLY A 19 3.18 -9.38 -29.52
CA GLY A 19 2.93 -9.92 -28.19
C GLY A 19 2.53 -11.39 -28.20
N THR A 20 2.57 -12.00 -27.02
CA THR A 20 2.21 -13.42 -26.81
C THR A 20 1.15 -13.53 -25.74
N ARG A 21 0.17 -14.42 -25.94
CA ARG A 21 -0.80 -14.86 -24.92
C ARG A 21 -0.46 -16.28 -24.48
N LEU A 22 -0.37 -16.47 -23.17
CA LEU A 22 -0.02 -17.70 -22.49
C LEU A 22 -1.18 -18.13 -21.58
N VAL A 23 -1.57 -19.40 -21.67
CA VAL A 23 -2.51 -20.04 -20.73
C VAL A 23 -1.74 -21.10 -19.96
N PHE A 24 -1.89 -21.09 -18.63
CA PHE A 24 -1.17 -21.99 -17.74
C PHE A 24 -2.11 -23.01 -17.12
N ASP A 25 -1.61 -24.23 -16.89
CA ASP A 25 -2.26 -25.20 -16.02
C ASP A 25 -1.94 -24.93 -14.53
N HIS A 26 -2.56 -25.71 -13.64
CA HIS A 26 -2.35 -25.60 -12.19
C HIS A 26 -0.94 -25.98 -11.71
N ASN A 27 -0.16 -26.64 -12.58
CA ASN A 27 1.24 -26.97 -12.35
C ASN A 27 2.19 -25.86 -12.83
N GLY A 28 1.65 -24.79 -13.44
CA GLY A 28 2.42 -23.69 -14.01
C GLY A 28 3.02 -24.00 -15.37
N LYS A 29 2.62 -25.10 -16.03
CA LYS A 29 3.04 -25.42 -17.40
C LYS A 29 2.20 -24.63 -18.39
N ILE A 30 2.82 -24.24 -19.50
CA ILE A 30 2.14 -23.53 -20.58
C ILE A 30 1.33 -24.55 -21.38
N VAL A 31 0.01 -24.41 -21.34
CA VAL A 31 -0.93 -25.25 -22.11
C VAL A 31 -1.19 -24.65 -23.48
N GLN A 32 -1.19 -23.31 -23.57
CA GLN A 32 -1.43 -22.61 -24.83
C GLN A 32 -0.47 -21.43 -24.96
N LYS A 33 0.10 -21.27 -26.16
CA LYS A 33 0.94 -20.12 -26.54
C LYS A 33 0.51 -19.63 -27.92
N THR A 34 -0.10 -18.45 -27.98
CA THR A 34 -0.58 -17.85 -29.23
C THR A 34 -0.03 -16.45 -29.45
N ARG A 35 0.11 -16.06 -30.72
CA ARG A 35 0.42 -14.67 -31.09
C ARG A 35 -0.76 -13.78 -30.72
N HIS A 36 -0.48 -12.64 -30.09
CA HIS A 36 -1.48 -11.72 -29.60
C HIS A 36 -0.97 -10.29 -29.75
N PRO A 37 -1.34 -9.58 -30.84
CA PRO A 37 -0.98 -8.18 -31.04
C PRO A 37 -1.49 -7.33 -29.87
N ARG A 38 -0.57 -6.64 -29.17
CA ARG A 38 -0.85 -5.79 -28.02
C ARG A 38 0.28 -4.78 -27.82
N PRO A 39 0.06 -3.66 -27.12
CA PRO A 39 1.13 -2.75 -26.73
C PRO A 39 2.12 -3.40 -25.76
N ARG A 40 3.30 -2.77 -25.60
CA ARG A 40 4.34 -3.14 -24.64
C ARG A 40 3.77 -3.25 -23.22
N GLY A 41 4.28 -4.22 -22.47
CA GLY A 41 3.91 -4.46 -21.09
C GLY A 41 3.22 -5.80 -20.91
N THR A 42 2.71 -6.03 -19.70
CA THR A 42 2.16 -7.32 -19.29
C THR A 42 0.78 -7.15 -18.67
N THR A 43 -0.13 -8.05 -18.99
CA THR A 43 -1.44 -8.17 -18.35
C THR A 43 -1.58 -9.58 -17.82
N VAL A 44 -1.86 -9.69 -16.53
CA VAL A 44 -2.11 -10.97 -15.86
C VAL A 44 -3.58 -11.02 -15.51
N SER A 45 -4.26 -12.09 -15.92
CA SER A 45 -5.65 -12.38 -15.57
C SER A 45 -5.67 -13.59 -14.67
N VAL A 46 -6.18 -13.40 -13.45
CA VAL A 46 -6.41 -14.45 -12.46
C VAL A 46 -7.91 -14.67 -12.37
N GLN A 47 -8.38 -15.85 -12.75
CA GLN A 47 -9.79 -16.21 -12.76
C GLN A 47 -10.08 -17.27 -11.70
N GLN A 48 -11.28 -17.21 -11.12
CA GLN A 48 -11.77 -18.20 -10.15
C GLN A 48 -10.77 -18.48 -9.01
N LEU A 49 -10.36 -17.43 -8.30
CA LEU A 49 -9.38 -17.54 -7.21
C LEU A 49 -9.85 -18.52 -6.13
N PHE A 50 -8.99 -19.47 -5.78
CA PHE A 50 -9.19 -20.56 -4.82
C PHE A 50 -10.16 -21.67 -5.24
N HIS A 51 -10.71 -21.69 -6.46
CA HIS A 51 -11.74 -22.68 -6.83
C HIS A 51 -11.28 -24.15 -6.74
N THR A 52 -9.98 -24.41 -6.88
CA THR A 52 -9.38 -25.75 -6.72
C THR A 52 -9.32 -26.23 -5.26
N LEU A 53 -9.61 -25.35 -4.29
CA LEU A 53 -9.62 -25.62 -2.85
C LEU A 53 -11.01 -25.30 -2.26
N PRO A 54 -12.00 -26.22 -2.31
CA PRO A 54 -13.39 -25.92 -2.01
C PRO A 54 -13.64 -25.28 -0.64
N VAL A 55 -12.93 -25.75 0.40
CA VAL A 55 -13.03 -25.20 1.76
C VAL A 55 -12.54 -23.75 1.80
N ARG A 56 -11.37 -23.48 1.21
CA ARG A 56 -10.78 -22.14 1.14
C ARG A 56 -11.61 -21.19 0.28
N HIS A 57 -12.15 -21.69 -0.83
CA HIS A 57 -13.04 -20.93 -1.71
C HIS A 57 -14.30 -20.48 -0.97
N LYS A 58 -14.97 -21.40 -0.27
CA LYS A 58 -16.17 -21.08 0.52
C LYS A 58 -15.87 -20.11 1.66
N GLU A 59 -14.72 -20.27 2.31
CA GLU A 59 -14.24 -19.33 3.34
C GLU A 59 -14.01 -17.92 2.75
N PHE A 60 -13.34 -17.84 1.60
CA PHE A 60 -13.08 -16.58 0.89
C PHE A 60 -14.37 -15.86 0.50
N GLN A 61 -15.34 -16.60 -0.07
CA GLN A 61 -16.65 -16.05 -0.41
C GLN A 61 -17.40 -15.54 0.83
N ARG A 62 -17.40 -16.30 1.93
CA ARG A 62 -18.05 -15.90 3.19
C ARG A 62 -17.43 -14.63 3.77
N ASN A 63 -16.11 -14.49 3.69
CA ASN A 63 -15.35 -13.38 4.27
C ASN A 63 -15.01 -12.27 3.25
N ILE A 64 -15.64 -12.26 2.07
CA ILE A 64 -15.24 -11.43 0.93
C ILE A 64 -15.15 -9.94 1.26
N LYS A 65 -16.05 -9.40 2.10
CA LYS A 65 -16.03 -7.99 2.50
C LYS A 65 -14.77 -7.63 3.28
N LYS A 66 -14.32 -8.51 4.19
CA LYS A 66 -13.12 -8.29 5.02
C LYS A 66 -11.86 -8.41 4.18
N GLU A 67 -11.78 -9.46 3.34
CA GLU A 67 -10.62 -9.67 2.46
C GLU A 67 -10.51 -8.56 1.40
N TYR A 68 -11.65 -8.11 0.86
CA TYR A 68 -11.69 -6.95 -0.04
C TYR A 68 -11.21 -5.67 0.64
N ALA A 69 -11.66 -5.38 1.87
CA ALA A 69 -11.21 -4.20 2.61
C ALA A 69 -9.69 -4.23 2.86
N LYS A 70 -9.12 -5.40 3.21
CA LYS A 70 -7.67 -5.58 3.35
C LYS A 70 -6.93 -5.34 2.03
N MET A 71 -7.44 -5.89 0.92
CA MET A 71 -6.88 -5.65 -0.41
C MET A 71 -6.88 -4.17 -0.77
N VAL A 72 -7.99 -3.47 -0.53
CA VAL A 72 -8.11 -2.03 -0.75
C VAL A 72 -7.10 -1.25 0.10
N GLN A 73 -6.88 -1.65 1.35
CA GLN A 73 -5.87 -1.01 2.21
C GLN A 73 -4.45 -1.15 1.66
N VAL A 74 -4.09 -2.36 1.21
CA VAL A 74 -2.79 -2.60 0.57
C VAL A 74 -2.66 -1.79 -0.73
N LEU A 75 -3.73 -1.75 -1.53
CA LEU A 75 -3.75 -0.99 -2.77
C LEU A 75 -3.60 0.52 -2.51
N HIS A 76 -4.29 1.07 -1.51
CA HIS A 76 -4.12 2.46 -1.08
C HIS A 76 -2.66 2.75 -0.71
N ALA A 77 -2.01 1.87 0.06
CA ALA A 77 -0.61 2.04 0.43
C ALA A 77 0.28 2.20 -0.82
N TYR A 78 0.14 1.30 -1.80
CA TYR A 78 0.90 1.38 -3.05
C TYR A 78 0.54 2.61 -3.88
N CYS A 79 -0.74 2.98 -3.98
CA CYS A 79 -1.17 4.19 -4.67
C CYS A 79 -0.54 5.46 -4.07
N ILE A 80 -0.39 5.51 -2.74
CA ILE A 80 0.18 6.66 -2.03
C ILE A 80 1.67 6.80 -2.34
N ILE A 81 2.45 5.71 -2.16
CA ILE A 81 3.91 5.75 -2.26
C ILE A 81 4.44 5.76 -3.70
N SER A 82 3.65 5.29 -4.67
CA SER A 82 4.06 5.17 -6.08
C SER A 82 3.95 6.51 -6.83
N ALA A 83 4.81 7.46 -6.49
CA ALA A 83 4.94 8.73 -7.21
C ALA A 83 5.36 8.50 -8.68
N GLY A 84 4.81 9.28 -9.60
CA GLY A 84 5.05 9.17 -11.04
C GLY A 84 4.34 8.00 -11.72
N ILE A 85 3.58 7.18 -10.97
CA ILE A 85 2.89 5.99 -11.49
C ILE A 85 1.38 6.20 -11.41
N ARG A 86 0.71 6.02 -12.54
CA ARG A 86 -0.75 5.99 -12.62
C ARG A 86 -1.27 4.60 -12.28
N VAL A 87 -2.05 4.51 -11.21
CA VAL A 87 -2.71 3.29 -10.75
C VAL A 87 -4.22 3.51 -10.82
N SER A 88 -4.94 2.58 -11.43
CA SER A 88 -6.41 2.59 -11.46
C SER A 88 -6.96 1.22 -11.13
N CYS A 89 -8.03 1.19 -10.34
CA CYS A 89 -8.72 -0.03 -9.96
C CYS A 89 -10.23 0.20 -10.04
N SER A 90 -10.94 -0.81 -10.54
CA SER A 90 -12.39 -0.81 -10.64
C SER A 90 -12.93 -2.19 -10.29
N ASN A 91 -14.11 -2.23 -9.70
CA ASN A 91 -14.80 -3.46 -9.34
C ASN A 91 -16.14 -3.55 -10.09
N GLN A 92 -16.53 -4.76 -10.51
CA GLN A 92 -17.79 -5.03 -11.17
C GLN A 92 -18.42 -6.28 -10.54
N VAL A 93 -19.65 -6.14 -10.06
CA VAL A 93 -20.39 -7.23 -9.42
C VAL A 93 -21.47 -7.74 -10.38
N GLY A 94 -21.36 -9.01 -10.77
CA GLY A 94 -22.27 -9.62 -11.76
C GLY A 94 -22.30 -8.83 -13.07
N GLN A 95 -23.50 -8.57 -13.59
CA GLN A 95 -23.72 -7.74 -14.78
C GLN A 95 -23.90 -6.24 -14.47
N GLY A 96 -23.63 -5.81 -13.23
CA GLY A 96 -23.75 -4.41 -12.84
C GLY A 96 -22.72 -3.49 -13.50
N ARG A 97 -22.88 -2.18 -13.28
CA ARG A 97 -21.93 -1.17 -13.75
C ARG A 97 -20.59 -1.31 -13.03
N ARG A 98 -19.49 -1.13 -13.77
CA ARG A 98 -18.13 -1.00 -13.24
C ARG A 98 -18.02 0.23 -12.32
N GLN A 99 -17.68 0.00 -11.06
CA GLN A 99 -17.49 1.02 -10.03
C GLN A 99 -16.00 1.32 -9.84
N PRO A 100 -15.59 2.60 -9.77
CA PRO A 100 -14.22 2.95 -9.44
C PRO A 100 -13.90 2.61 -7.99
N VAL A 101 -12.73 2.03 -7.73
CA VAL A 101 -12.22 1.74 -6.38
C VAL A 101 -11.21 2.80 -5.97
N VAL A 102 -10.19 3.02 -6.80
CA VAL A 102 -9.16 4.04 -6.60
C VAL A 102 -8.55 4.43 -7.94
N CYS A 103 -8.09 5.67 -8.06
CA CYS A 103 -7.38 6.16 -9.24
C CYS A 103 -6.35 7.22 -8.82
N THR A 104 -5.10 7.10 -9.26
CA THR A 104 -4.06 8.12 -9.11
C THR A 104 -3.73 8.75 -10.46
N GLY A 105 -3.34 10.03 -10.45
CA GLY A 105 -3.04 10.77 -11.69
C GLY A 105 -1.68 10.44 -12.32
N GLY A 106 -0.77 9.80 -11.59
CA GLY A 106 0.66 9.72 -11.93
C GLY A 106 1.46 10.93 -11.44
N SER A 107 0.98 11.58 -10.37
CA SER A 107 1.60 12.77 -9.78
C SER A 107 2.97 12.46 -9.17
N CYS A 108 3.87 13.45 -9.18
CA CYS A 108 5.23 13.29 -8.65
C CYS A 108 5.31 13.43 -7.13
N SER A 109 4.22 13.86 -6.46
CA SER A 109 4.19 14.03 -5.01
C SER A 109 3.26 13.03 -4.31
N ILE A 110 3.71 12.53 -3.16
CA ILE A 110 2.90 11.69 -2.27
C ILE A 110 1.66 12.46 -1.79
N LYS A 111 1.78 13.78 -1.59
CA LYS A 111 0.67 14.65 -1.19
C LYS A 111 -0.47 14.62 -2.21
N GLU A 112 -0.18 14.75 -3.49
CA GLU A 112 -1.19 14.69 -4.56
C GLU A 112 -1.79 13.28 -4.70
N ASN A 113 -0.99 12.23 -4.47
CA ASN A 113 -1.50 10.87 -4.42
C ASN A 113 -2.50 10.69 -3.26
N ILE A 114 -2.22 11.23 -2.07
CA ILE A 114 -3.16 11.21 -0.94
C ILE A 114 -4.48 11.90 -1.31
N ALA A 115 -4.42 13.07 -1.97
CA ALA A 115 -5.63 13.75 -2.47
C ALA A 115 -6.38 12.92 -3.51
N SER A 116 -5.68 12.21 -4.39
CA SER A 116 -6.31 11.36 -5.40
C SER A 116 -7.04 10.16 -4.78
N VAL A 117 -6.48 9.58 -3.71
CA VAL A 117 -7.04 8.40 -3.03
C VAL A 117 -8.16 8.79 -2.05
N PHE A 118 -7.98 9.84 -1.25
CA PHE A 118 -8.89 10.19 -0.13
C PHE A 118 -9.63 11.52 -0.30
N GLY A 119 -9.36 12.26 -1.38
CA GLY A 119 -9.96 13.55 -1.67
C GLY A 119 -9.23 14.74 -1.03
N GLN A 120 -9.43 15.93 -1.60
CA GLN A 120 -8.80 17.18 -1.13
C GLN A 120 -9.14 17.53 0.32
N LYS A 121 -10.34 17.16 0.79
CA LYS A 121 -10.75 17.35 2.19
C LYS A 121 -9.81 16.65 3.18
N GLN A 122 -9.25 15.49 2.81
CA GLN A 122 -8.31 14.80 3.67
C GLN A 122 -7.01 15.61 3.81
N LEU A 123 -6.52 16.27 2.76
CA LEU A 123 -5.27 17.05 2.83
C LEU A 123 -5.36 18.26 3.75
N GLN A 124 -6.55 18.85 3.89
CA GLN A 124 -6.77 20.02 4.75
C GLN A 124 -6.52 19.69 6.23
N SER A 125 -6.61 18.41 6.61
CA SER A 125 -6.32 17.95 7.96
C SER A 125 -4.90 17.44 8.18
N LEU A 126 -4.02 17.52 7.19
CA LEU A 126 -2.66 16.97 7.26
C LEU A 126 -1.60 18.06 7.37
N ILE A 127 -0.60 17.76 8.19
CA ILE A 127 0.67 18.49 8.27
C ILE A 127 1.80 17.60 7.76
N PRO A 128 2.82 18.17 7.09
CA PRO A 128 4.01 17.41 6.70
C PRO A 128 4.77 16.99 7.97
N PHE A 129 5.34 15.78 7.95
CA PHE A 129 6.23 15.33 9.01
C PHE A 129 7.54 16.12 8.96
N VAL A 130 7.96 16.65 10.11
CA VAL A 130 9.22 17.39 10.26
C VAL A 130 10.13 16.57 11.16
N GLN A 131 11.21 16.04 10.60
CA GLN A 131 12.19 15.27 11.36
C GLN A 131 13.05 16.21 12.20
N LEU A 132 13.16 15.92 13.49
CA LEU A 132 14.01 16.62 14.46
C LEU A 132 15.01 15.62 15.08
N PRO A 133 16.19 16.07 15.54
CA PRO A 133 17.03 15.25 16.39
C PRO A 133 16.28 14.88 17.68
N PRO A 134 16.53 13.69 18.26
CA PRO A 134 15.92 13.30 19.52
C PRO A 134 16.34 14.27 20.63
N SER A 135 15.39 14.69 21.48
CA SER A 135 15.69 15.54 22.64
C SER A 135 16.35 14.73 23.75
N ASP A 136 17.07 15.39 24.65
CA ASP A 136 17.76 14.73 25.77
C ASP A 136 16.79 13.91 26.63
N SER A 137 15.60 14.44 26.92
CA SER A 137 14.55 13.74 27.66
C SER A 137 14.09 12.44 26.98
N VAL A 138 13.99 12.43 25.65
CA VAL A 138 13.61 11.24 24.88
C VAL A 138 14.79 10.26 24.84
N CYS A 139 16.03 10.75 24.74
CA CYS A 139 17.21 9.90 24.82
C CYS A 139 17.28 9.19 26.18
N GLU A 140 17.02 9.89 27.29
CA GLU A 140 16.97 9.31 28.63
C GLU A 140 15.86 8.26 28.78
N GLU A 141 14.64 8.55 28.31
CA GLU A 141 13.50 7.62 28.36
C GLU A 141 13.79 6.32 27.60
N PHE A 142 14.47 6.40 26.46
CA PHE A 142 14.81 5.26 25.61
C PHE A 142 16.20 4.67 25.89
N GLY A 143 16.93 5.18 26.88
CA GLY A 143 18.26 4.69 27.25
C GLY A 143 19.32 4.86 26.16
N LEU A 144 19.24 5.92 25.35
CA LEU A 144 20.14 6.20 24.24
C LEU A 144 21.31 7.10 24.67
N SER A 145 22.53 6.77 24.25
CA SER A 145 23.68 7.65 24.43
C SER A 145 23.72 8.75 23.35
N GLN A 146 24.39 9.87 23.64
CA GLN A 146 24.62 10.94 22.64
C GLN A 146 25.34 10.42 21.39
N ALA A 147 26.23 9.42 21.54
CA ALA A 147 26.94 8.80 20.42
C ALA A 147 26.00 7.96 19.52
N ASP A 148 24.95 7.37 20.09
CA ASP A 148 23.94 6.62 19.34
C ASP A 148 22.95 7.55 18.63
N ALA A 149 22.59 8.67 19.27
CA ALA A 149 21.69 9.70 18.71
C ALA A 149 22.28 10.41 17.48
N LEU A 150 23.61 10.59 17.44
CA LEU A 150 24.32 11.22 16.31
C LEU A 150 24.42 10.34 15.06
N ARG A 151 24.13 9.04 15.16
CA ARG A 151 24.09 8.14 14.00
C ARG A 151 22.77 8.33 13.27
N THR A 152 22.71 9.35 12.40
CA THR A 152 21.52 9.62 11.56
C THR A 152 21.35 8.54 10.49
N LEU A 153 20.84 7.38 10.89
CA LEU A 153 20.61 6.21 10.03
C LEU A 153 19.20 6.19 9.43
N PHE A 154 18.32 7.07 9.91
CA PHE A 154 16.92 7.11 9.53
C PHE A 154 16.59 8.47 8.93
N HIS A 155 15.96 8.45 7.76
CA HIS A 155 15.31 9.61 7.17
C HIS A 155 13.81 9.35 7.08
N ILE A 156 13.02 10.10 7.86
CA ILE A 156 11.58 9.91 7.96
C ILE A 156 10.88 11.07 7.26
N SER A 157 9.98 10.74 6.34
CA SER A 157 9.16 11.72 5.61
C SER A 157 7.73 11.25 5.52
N GLY A 158 6.79 12.20 5.35
CA GLY A 158 5.39 11.85 5.25
C GLY A 158 4.43 12.94 5.70
N PHE A 159 3.22 12.52 6.06
CA PHE A 159 2.13 13.38 6.51
C PHE A 159 1.39 12.73 7.68
N ILE A 160 0.97 13.55 8.63
CA ILE A 160 0.14 13.13 9.76
C ILE A 160 -1.00 14.13 9.98
N SER A 161 -2.11 13.68 10.54
CA SER A 161 -3.18 14.59 10.97
C SER A 161 -2.67 15.60 12.00
N TYR A 162 -3.11 16.86 11.92
CA TYR A 162 -2.87 17.80 13.02
C TYR A 162 -3.77 17.45 14.22
N CYS A 163 -3.28 17.70 15.43
CA CYS A 163 -3.85 17.15 16.67
C CYS A 163 -5.04 17.92 17.25
N ALA A 164 -5.67 18.84 16.50
CA ALA A 164 -6.82 19.57 17.05
C ALA A 164 -8.04 18.66 17.22
N HIS A 165 -8.92 19.07 18.12
CA HIS A 165 -10.13 18.32 18.43
C HIS A 165 -11.04 18.17 17.19
N GLY A 166 -11.55 16.96 16.96
CA GLY A 166 -12.48 16.65 15.87
C GLY A 166 -11.82 16.35 14.51
N VAL A 167 -10.52 16.60 14.37
CA VAL A 167 -9.79 16.51 13.08
C VAL A 167 -9.29 15.09 12.79
N GLY A 168 -9.06 14.30 13.84
CA GLY A 168 -8.62 12.92 13.72
C GLY A 168 -9.70 11.98 13.20
N ARG A 169 -9.35 10.71 13.12
CA ARG A 169 -10.19 9.58 12.71
C ARG A 169 -10.78 8.87 13.94
N SER A 170 -11.90 8.18 13.77
CA SER A 170 -12.46 7.32 14.82
C SER A 170 -11.73 5.97 14.96
N SER A 171 -10.87 5.62 13.98
CA SER A 171 -10.15 4.35 13.94
C SER A 171 -8.83 4.48 13.18
N THR A 172 -8.00 3.44 13.20
CA THR A 172 -6.71 3.37 12.51
C THR A 172 -6.84 2.97 11.03
N ASP A 173 -8.00 3.19 10.41
CA ASP A 173 -8.32 2.75 9.04
C ASP A 173 -7.46 3.41 7.94
N ARG A 174 -6.73 4.49 8.26
CA ARG A 174 -5.90 5.23 7.30
C ARG A 174 -4.50 5.51 7.83
N GLN A 175 -3.84 4.44 8.28
CA GLN A 175 -2.45 4.49 8.70
C GLN A 175 -1.60 3.63 7.76
N PHE A 176 -0.63 4.27 7.13
CA PHE A 176 0.23 3.69 6.11
C PHE A 176 1.68 3.94 6.47
N PHE A 177 2.44 2.85 6.67
CA PHE A 177 3.84 2.89 7.00
C PHE A 177 4.66 2.21 5.90
N PHE A 178 5.82 2.77 5.61
CA PHE A 178 6.71 2.29 4.57
C PHE A 178 8.14 2.23 5.09
N ILE A 179 8.89 1.22 4.66
CA ILE A 179 10.34 1.16 4.82
C ILE A 179 10.95 1.11 3.43
N ASN A 180 11.80 2.08 3.07
CA ASN A 180 12.40 2.19 1.74
C ASN A 180 11.36 2.08 0.61
N GLY A 181 10.21 2.75 0.77
CA GLY A 181 9.11 2.75 -0.19
C GLY A 181 8.26 1.48 -0.24
N ARG A 182 8.51 0.49 0.63
CA ARG A 182 7.73 -0.76 0.70
C ARG A 182 6.68 -0.68 1.80
N PRO A 183 5.38 -0.89 1.50
CA PRO A 183 4.34 -0.96 2.53
C PRO A 183 4.64 -2.03 3.56
N CYS A 184 4.52 -1.69 4.85
CA CYS A 184 4.77 -2.58 5.97
C CYS A 184 3.90 -2.19 7.18
N ASP A 185 3.88 -3.05 8.21
CA ASP A 185 3.16 -2.79 9.46
C ASP A 185 4.11 -2.87 10.68
N PRO A 186 4.90 -1.82 10.94
CA PRO A 186 5.85 -1.78 12.05
C PRO A 186 5.11 -1.56 13.37
N ALA A 187 4.74 -2.66 14.04
CA ALA A 187 3.88 -2.64 15.23
C ALA A 187 4.34 -1.73 16.38
N LYS A 188 5.67 -1.53 16.56
CA LYS A 188 6.20 -0.61 17.57
C LYS A 188 6.03 0.86 17.16
N VAL A 189 6.30 1.17 15.90
CA VAL A 189 6.16 2.53 15.34
C VAL A 189 4.69 2.94 15.30
N SER A 190 3.80 2.05 14.83
CA SER A 190 2.36 2.32 14.81
C SER A 190 1.80 2.60 16.21
N ARG A 191 2.20 1.81 17.22
CA ARG A 191 1.82 2.05 18.62
C ARG A 191 2.30 3.41 19.12
N LEU A 192 3.60 3.70 18.96
CA LEU A 192 4.18 4.96 19.42
C LEU A 192 3.52 6.19 18.76
N VAL A 193 3.27 6.15 17.45
CA VAL A 193 2.59 7.24 16.74
C VAL A 193 1.20 7.49 17.31
N ASN A 194 0.44 6.42 17.61
CA ASN A 194 -0.89 6.54 18.18
C ASN A 194 -0.85 7.05 19.63
N GLU A 195 0.07 6.55 20.45
CA GLU A 195 0.26 6.99 21.84
C GLU A 195 0.59 8.49 21.91
N VAL A 196 1.57 8.95 21.14
CA VAL A 196 1.95 10.38 21.08
C VAL A 196 0.78 11.23 20.57
N TYR A 197 0.05 10.78 19.54
CA TYR A 197 -1.12 11.51 19.08
C TYR A 197 -2.21 11.63 20.16
N HIS A 198 -2.43 10.58 20.94
CA HIS A 198 -3.42 10.58 22.03
C HIS A 198 -3.06 11.48 23.21
N MET A 199 -1.78 11.83 23.39
CA MET A 199 -1.39 12.86 24.37
C MET A 199 -2.03 14.22 24.07
N TYR A 200 -2.26 14.52 22.78
CA TYR A 200 -2.88 15.78 22.34
C TYR A 200 -4.35 15.61 21.94
N ASN A 201 -4.74 14.44 21.43
CA ASN A 201 -6.11 14.14 21.00
C ASN A 201 -6.53 12.72 21.44
N ARG A 202 -7.04 12.65 22.67
CA ARG A 202 -7.33 11.38 23.39
C ARG A 202 -8.37 10.48 22.73
N HIS A 203 -9.31 11.03 21.97
CA HIS A 203 -10.48 10.28 21.48
C HIS A 203 -10.43 9.92 19.99
N GLN A 204 -9.35 10.29 19.30
CA GLN A 204 -9.22 10.08 17.85
C GLN A 204 -7.83 9.54 17.50
N TYR A 205 -7.75 8.83 16.38
CA TYR A 205 -6.51 8.34 15.79
C TYR A 205 -6.06 9.25 14.64
N PRO A 206 -4.75 9.36 14.37
CA PRO A 206 -4.27 10.14 13.23
C PRO A 206 -4.50 9.40 11.90
N PHE A 207 -4.73 10.16 10.83
CA PHE A 207 -4.32 9.73 9.49
C PHE A 207 -2.79 9.74 9.45
N VAL A 208 -2.17 8.69 8.89
CA VAL A 208 -0.71 8.55 8.86
C VAL A 208 -0.26 8.07 7.48
N VAL A 209 0.73 8.75 6.91
CA VAL A 209 1.55 8.27 5.80
C VAL A 209 2.99 8.55 6.20
N LEU A 210 3.77 7.53 6.54
CA LEU A 210 5.17 7.69 6.97
C LEU A 210 6.08 6.72 6.24
N ASN A 211 7.07 7.25 5.53
CA ASN A 211 8.14 6.49 4.91
C ASN A 211 9.44 6.65 5.72
N ILE A 212 9.96 5.53 6.19
CA ILE A 212 11.23 5.42 6.91
C ILE A 212 12.27 4.95 5.91
N SER A 213 13.13 5.85 5.47
CA SER A 213 14.26 5.54 4.61
C SER A 213 15.46 5.20 5.47
N VAL A 214 16.08 4.06 5.18
CA VAL A 214 17.19 3.48 5.92
C VAL A 214 18.25 3.04 4.93
N ASP A 215 19.51 3.31 5.27
CA ASP A 215 20.61 2.88 4.41
C ASP A 215 20.60 1.35 4.29
N SER A 216 20.60 0.88 3.04
CA SER A 216 20.32 -0.51 2.66
C SER A 216 21.37 -1.53 3.15
N GLY A 217 22.44 -1.09 3.81
CA GLY A 217 23.48 -1.95 4.39
C GLY A 217 23.13 -2.67 5.70
N LYS A 218 21.90 -2.52 6.24
CA LYS A 218 21.53 -3.09 7.57
C LYS A 218 20.22 -3.89 7.62
N PHE A 219 19.58 -4.20 6.49
CA PHE A 219 18.50 -5.18 6.44
C PHE A 219 19.03 -6.52 5.93
N HIS A 220 19.73 -7.24 6.83
CA HIS A 220 20.01 -8.67 6.71
C HIS A 220 19.42 -9.39 7.92
#